data_AF-A0A2S6I0C6-F1
#
_entry.id   AF-A0A2S6I0C6-F1
#
_cell.length_a   1.000
_cell.length_b   1.000
_cell.length_c   1.000
_cell.angle_alpha   90.00
_cell.angle_beta   90.00
_cell.angle_gamma   90.00
#
_symmetry.space_group_name_H-M   'P 1'
#
loop_
_entity.id
_entity.type
_entity.pdbx_description
1 polymer ?
#
loop_
_entity_poly.entity_id
_entity_poly.type
_entity_poly.pdbx_seq_one_letter_code
_entity_poly.pdbx_strand_id
1 'polypeptide(L)'
;MSVTLTRRYFPLLITMILLAAASRLLPHWPNFGPVGAMALFGAATFQRRWMAFVVPFAALYLSDLALNNLFYAEYYNGFYWGFSSWVYVGFLLTILLGFGLLRNRDFSWLRIGGATVSGTLVFFLLTNFGVWLGSSIYPQSGSGLLAAYAAGLPFLLNSAAGNVFFAGLLFGGARYLAADPMGAGARERA
;
A
#
# COMPACT_ATOMS: atom_id res chain seq x y z
N MET A 1 -11.99 -11.05 12.64
CA MET A 1 -12.99 -11.32 11.57
C MET A 1 -13.04 -12.83 11.37
N SER A 2 -14.19 -13.48 11.58
CA SER A 2 -14.31 -14.95 11.45
C SER A 2 -13.97 -15.42 10.02
N VAL A 3 -13.32 -16.59 9.90
CA VAL A 3 -12.84 -17.19 8.63
C VAL A 3 -13.95 -17.28 7.57
N THR A 4 -15.19 -17.51 8.01
CA THR A 4 -16.37 -17.61 7.15
C THR A 4 -16.79 -16.25 6.55
N LEU A 5 -16.62 -15.15 7.30
CA LEU A 5 -16.90 -13.81 6.78
C LEU A 5 -15.93 -13.43 5.65
N THR A 6 -14.64 -13.78 5.78
CA THR A 6 -13.64 -13.36 4.78
C THR A 6 -13.85 -13.99 3.40
N ARG A 7 -14.42 -15.20 3.30
CA ARG A 7 -14.76 -15.80 1.99
C ARG A 7 -15.86 -15.02 1.27
N ARG A 8 -16.88 -14.55 2.00
CA ARG A 8 -18.00 -13.78 1.41
C ARG A 8 -17.57 -12.40 0.92
N TYR A 9 -16.67 -11.74 1.65
CA TYR A 9 -16.16 -10.42 1.29
C TYR A 9 -14.90 -10.47 0.41
N PHE A 10 -14.47 -11.66 -0.02
CA PHE A 10 -13.24 -11.82 -0.78
C PHE A 10 -13.21 -10.97 -2.09
N PRO A 11 -14.26 -10.99 -2.94
CA PRO A 11 -14.28 -10.14 -4.13
C PRO A 11 -14.23 -8.65 -3.79
N LEU A 12 -14.95 -8.25 -2.72
CA LEU A 12 -14.96 -6.87 -2.25
C LEU A 12 -13.56 -6.39 -1.84
N LEU A 13 -12.83 -7.19 -1.06
CA LEU A 13 -11.47 -6.85 -0.62
C LEU A 13 -10.51 -6.64 -1.80
N ILE A 14 -10.62 -7.48 -2.83
CA ILE A 14 -9.85 -7.32 -4.07
C ILE A 14 -10.26 -6.04 -4.79
N THR A 15 -11.56 -5.81 -4.99
CA THR A 15 -12.07 -4.61 -5.66
C THR A 15 -11.60 -3.34 -4.95
N MET A 16 -11.60 -3.31 -3.62
CA MET A 16 -11.09 -2.17 -2.84
C MET A 16 -9.60 -1.90 -3.11
N ILE A 17 -8.77 -2.94 -3.17
CA ILE A 17 -7.34 -2.81 -3.50
C ILE A 17 -7.18 -2.34 -4.96
N LEU A 18 -7.94 -2.89 -5.90
CA LEU A 18 -7.86 -2.50 -7.31
C LEU A 18 -8.29 -1.04 -7.53
N LEU A 19 -9.36 -0.59 -6.87
CA LEU A 19 -9.82 0.81 -6.91
C LEU A 19 -8.79 1.75 -6.29
N ALA A 20 -8.16 1.35 -5.18
CA ALA A 20 -7.07 2.10 -4.60
C ALA A 20 -5.88 2.17 -5.57
N ALA A 21 -5.45 1.06 -6.16
CA ALA A 21 -4.37 1.08 -7.16
C ALA A 21 -4.72 1.96 -8.38
N ALA A 22 -5.97 1.92 -8.85
CA ALA A 22 -6.44 2.74 -9.95
C ALA A 22 -6.47 4.25 -9.62
N SER A 23 -6.66 4.62 -8.35
CA SER A 23 -6.63 6.03 -7.93
C SER A 23 -5.26 6.69 -8.17
N ARG A 24 -4.19 5.90 -8.35
CA ARG A 24 -2.86 6.40 -8.74
C ARG A 24 -2.84 7.03 -10.13
N LEU A 25 -3.82 6.71 -10.99
CA LEU A 25 -3.93 7.28 -12.34
C LEU A 25 -4.55 8.68 -12.34
N LEU A 26 -5.17 9.09 -11.23
CA LEU A 26 -5.69 10.44 -11.08
C LEU A 26 -4.54 11.41 -10.75
N PRO A 27 -4.62 12.70 -11.12
CA PRO A 27 -3.66 13.69 -10.68
C PRO A 27 -3.59 13.76 -9.15
N HIS A 28 -2.40 13.60 -8.60
CA HIS A 28 -2.15 13.60 -7.16
C HIS A 28 -0.75 14.14 -6.88
N TRP A 29 -0.48 14.52 -5.63
CA TRP A 29 0.85 14.96 -5.22
C TRP A 29 1.87 13.82 -5.25
N PRO A 30 3.16 14.10 -5.48
CA PRO A 30 4.19 13.08 -5.47
C PRO A 30 4.18 12.25 -4.19
N ASN A 31 4.16 10.92 -4.35
CA ASN A 31 4.05 9.92 -3.27
C ASN A 31 2.79 9.97 -2.40
N PHE A 32 1.80 10.82 -2.71
CA PHE A 32 0.48 10.71 -2.10
C PHE A 32 -0.26 9.52 -2.75
N GLY A 33 -0.02 8.32 -2.24
CA GLY A 33 -0.52 7.09 -2.87
C GLY A 33 -1.07 6.05 -1.90
N PRO A 34 -1.82 5.07 -2.40
CA PRO A 34 -2.45 4.03 -1.58
C PRO A 34 -1.54 2.84 -1.26
N VAL A 35 -0.33 2.78 -1.82
CA VAL A 35 0.40 1.50 -1.93
C VAL A 35 0.80 0.92 -0.57
N GLY A 36 1.24 1.75 0.38
CA GLY A 36 1.52 1.30 1.74
C GLY A 36 0.25 0.83 2.46
N ALA A 37 -0.86 1.54 2.28
CA ALA A 37 -2.16 1.14 2.82
C ALA A 37 -2.66 -0.19 2.23
N MET A 38 -2.53 -0.41 0.92
CA MET A 38 -2.89 -1.68 0.27
C MET A 38 -2.07 -2.86 0.79
N ALA A 39 -0.76 -2.65 1.00
CA ALA A 39 0.14 -3.65 1.56
C ALA A 39 -0.29 -4.07 2.98
N LEU A 40 -0.52 -3.11 3.89
CA LEU A 40 -1.00 -3.37 5.25
C LEU A 40 -2.39 -4.01 5.27
N PHE A 41 -3.30 -3.51 4.43
CA PHE A 41 -4.66 -4.00 4.32
C PHE A 41 -4.69 -5.45 3.81
N GLY A 42 -3.90 -5.78 2.79
CA GLY A 42 -3.75 -7.15 2.30
C GLY A 42 -3.24 -8.10 3.39
N ALA A 43 -2.20 -7.70 4.13
CA ALA A 43 -1.64 -8.46 5.23
C ALA A 43 -2.66 -8.75 6.36
N ALA A 44 -3.50 -7.77 6.67
CA ALA A 44 -4.50 -7.86 7.72
C ALA A 44 -5.74 -8.67 7.32
N THR A 45 -6.13 -8.67 6.04
CA THR A 45 -7.45 -9.16 5.61
C THR A 45 -7.42 -10.52 4.94
N PHE A 46 -6.41 -10.87 4.14
CA PHE A 46 -6.43 -12.13 3.39
C PHE A 46 -6.08 -13.35 4.25
N GLN A 47 -7.00 -14.33 4.27
CA GLN A 47 -6.84 -15.59 5.01
C GLN A 47 -5.61 -16.39 4.53
N ARG A 48 -5.43 -16.50 3.21
CA ARG A 48 -4.27 -17.19 2.64
C ARG A 48 -3.08 -16.23 2.59
N ARG A 49 -1.98 -16.58 3.25
CA ARG A 49 -0.79 -15.72 3.36
C ARG A 49 -0.25 -15.26 2.01
N TRP A 50 -0.20 -16.15 1.01
CA TRP A 50 0.30 -15.81 -0.32
C TRP A 50 -0.52 -14.69 -1.00
N MET A 51 -1.82 -14.57 -0.70
CA MET A 51 -2.69 -13.56 -1.31
C MET A 51 -2.42 -12.15 -0.78
N ALA A 52 -1.98 -12.04 0.47
CA ALA A 52 -1.54 -10.78 1.05
C ALA A 52 -0.30 -10.21 0.35
N PHE A 53 0.45 -11.04 -0.39
CA PHE A 53 1.53 -10.60 -1.26
C PHE A 53 1.05 -10.39 -2.70
N VAL A 54 0.44 -11.43 -3.28
CA VAL A 54 0.08 -11.42 -4.71
C VAL A 54 -0.90 -10.30 -5.04
N VAL A 55 -1.93 -10.08 -4.22
CA VAL A 55 -2.96 -9.09 -4.56
C VAL A 55 -2.41 -7.66 -4.52
N PRO A 56 -1.74 -7.19 -3.44
CA PRO A 56 -1.16 -5.84 -3.45
C PRO A 56 -0.05 -5.67 -4.48
N PHE A 57 0.82 -6.67 -4.69
CA PHE A 57 1.91 -6.55 -5.68
C PHE A 57 1.42 -6.58 -7.12
N ALA A 58 0.43 -7.43 -7.45
CA ALA A 58 -0.17 -7.41 -8.77
C ALA A 58 -0.85 -6.06 -9.03
N ALA A 59 -1.58 -5.52 -8.05
CA ALA A 59 -2.21 -4.20 -8.17
C ALA A 59 -1.18 -3.07 -8.34
N LEU A 60 -0.08 -3.11 -7.58
CA LEU A 60 1.06 -2.18 -7.72
C LEU A 60 1.68 -2.27 -9.12
N TYR A 61 2.02 -3.47 -9.58
CA TYR A 61 2.67 -3.67 -10.88
C TYR A 61 1.77 -3.27 -12.05
N LEU A 62 0.49 -3.65 -12.03
CA LEU A 62 -0.45 -3.26 -13.07
C LEU A 62 -0.65 -1.74 -13.13
N SER A 63 -0.70 -1.07 -11.98
CA SER A 63 -0.77 0.40 -11.94
C SER A 63 0.55 1.08 -12.31
N ASP A 64 1.71 0.47 -12.04
CA ASP A 64 3.00 0.95 -12.55
C ASP A 64 3.08 0.83 -14.08
N LEU A 65 2.64 -0.29 -14.65
CA LEU A 65 2.58 -0.46 -16.11
C LEU A 65 1.68 0.61 -16.74
N ALA A 66 0.50 0.86 -16.17
CA ALA A 66 -0.39 1.90 -16.65
C ALA A 66 0.23 3.30 -16.54
N LEU A 67 0.82 3.65 -15.39
CA LEU A 67 1.48 4.95 -15.22
C LEU A 67 2.63 5.16 -16.21
N ASN A 68 3.54 4.18 -16.28
CA ASN A 68 4.75 4.31 -17.08
C ASN A 68 4.47 4.31 -18.59
N ASN A 69 3.41 3.62 -19.04
CA ASN A 69 3.12 3.50 -20.47
C ASN A 69 2.01 4.43 -20.97
N LEU A 70 1.23 5.06 -20.09
CA LEU A 70 0.18 6.01 -20.48
C LEU A 70 0.55 7.46 -20.15
N PHE A 71 1.20 7.70 -19.01
CA PHE A 71 1.49 9.05 -18.51
C PHE A 71 2.97 9.41 -18.63
N TYR A 72 3.86 8.44 -18.41
CA TYR A 72 5.31 8.63 -18.48
C TYR A 72 5.93 7.95 -19.71
N ALA A 73 5.13 7.69 -20.75
CA ALA A 73 5.59 6.98 -21.94
C ALA A 73 6.75 7.71 -22.64
N GLU A 74 6.79 9.04 -22.56
CA GLU A 74 7.85 9.89 -23.14
C GLU A 74 9.25 9.61 -22.57
N TYR A 75 9.35 9.03 -21.37
CA TYR A 75 10.62 8.71 -20.73
C TYR A 75 11.20 7.36 -21.18
N TYR A 76 10.47 6.59 -22.00
CA TYR A 76 10.84 5.23 -22.39
C TYR A 76 10.79 5.03 -23.90
N ASN A 77 11.71 4.22 -24.42
CA ASN A 77 11.67 3.77 -25.80
C ASN A 77 10.78 2.52 -25.90
N GLY A 78 9.52 2.72 -26.29
CA GLY A 78 8.53 1.65 -26.41
C GLY A 78 7.88 1.27 -25.07
N PHE A 79 7.35 0.05 -24.99
CA PHE A 79 6.61 -0.39 -23.80
C PHE A 79 7.55 -0.71 -22.63
N TYR A 80 7.36 -0.02 -21.49
CA TYR A 80 8.12 -0.22 -20.27
C TYR A 80 7.56 -1.39 -19.44
N TRP A 81 8.40 -2.40 -19.23
CA TRP A 81 8.09 -3.61 -18.45
C TRP A 81 8.73 -3.63 -17.05
N GLY A 82 9.59 -2.65 -16.76
CA GLY A 82 10.44 -2.65 -15.56
C GLY A 82 9.69 -2.31 -14.27
N PHE A 83 10.40 -2.44 -13.16
CA PHE A 83 9.95 -2.03 -11.83
C PHE A 83 11.15 -1.63 -10.95
N SER A 84 10.90 -0.88 -9.87
CA SER A 84 11.95 -0.50 -8.92
C SER A 84 12.09 -1.56 -7.82
N SER A 85 13.24 -2.22 -7.75
CA SER A 85 13.51 -3.24 -6.73
C SER A 85 13.38 -2.70 -5.30
N TRP A 86 13.94 -1.52 -5.01
CA TRP A 86 13.86 -0.89 -3.69
C TRP A 86 12.44 -0.59 -3.24
N VAL A 87 11.59 -0.12 -4.16
CA VAL A 87 10.16 0.14 -3.87
C VAL A 87 9.44 -1.16 -3.53
N TYR A 88 9.68 -2.23 -4.29
CA TYR A 88 9.01 -3.51 -4.08
C TYR A 88 9.48 -4.20 -2.80
N VAL A 89 10.77 -4.12 -2.47
CA VAL A 89 11.29 -4.57 -1.16
C VAL A 89 10.70 -3.73 -0.02
N GLY A 90 10.55 -2.42 -0.20
CA GLY A 90 9.92 -1.54 0.80
C GLY A 90 8.47 -1.94 1.10
N PHE A 91 7.69 -2.26 0.07
CA PHE A 91 6.33 -2.76 0.27
C PHE A 91 6.29 -4.20 0.76
N LEU A 92 7.28 -5.04 0.43
CA LEU A 92 7.43 -6.36 1.05
C LEU A 92 7.59 -6.24 2.56
N LEU A 93 8.48 -5.36 3.03
CA LEU A 93 8.67 -5.10 4.46
C LEU A 93 7.39 -4.53 5.10
N THR A 94 6.67 -3.66 4.38
CA THR A 94 5.37 -3.14 4.84
C THR A 94 4.34 -4.27 5.03
N ILE A 95 4.27 -5.25 4.12
CA ILE A 95 3.40 -6.43 4.27
C ILE A 95 3.81 -7.25 5.50
N LEU A 96 5.11 -7.50 5.69
CA LEU A 96 5.63 -8.23 6.84
C LEU A 96 5.32 -7.53 8.17
N LEU A 97 5.44 -6.20 8.22
CA LEU A 97 5.00 -5.38 9.35
C LEU A 97 3.49 -5.55 9.60
N GLY A 98 2.69 -5.53 8.54
CA GLY A 98 1.24 -5.78 8.64
C GLY A 98 0.92 -7.15 9.25
N PHE A 99 1.67 -8.19 8.90
CA PHE A 99 1.52 -9.49 9.55
C PHE A 99 1.88 -9.48 11.03
N GLY A 100 2.96 -8.81 11.42
CA GLY A 100 3.36 -8.73 12.83
C GLY A 100 2.39 -7.91 13.69
N LEU A 101 1.89 -6.79 13.14
CA LEU A 101 1.17 -5.78 13.91
C LEU A 101 -0.36 -5.91 13.83
N LEU A 102 -0.90 -6.40 12.70
CA LEU A 102 -2.35 -6.35 12.42
C LEU A 102 -3.00 -7.74 12.32
N ARG A 103 -2.27 -8.74 11.84
CA ARG A 103 -2.87 -10.05 11.57
C ARG A 103 -3.24 -10.80 12.85
N ASN A 104 -4.41 -11.44 12.83
CA ASN A 104 -5.00 -12.17 13.96
C ASN A 104 -5.14 -11.29 15.23
N ARG A 105 -5.21 -9.97 15.08
CA ARG A 105 -5.49 -9.03 16.16
C ARG A 105 -6.90 -8.47 16.00
N ASP A 106 -7.47 -8.04 17.12
CA ASP A 106 -8.72 -7.28 17.09
C ASP A 106 -8.53 -5.93 16.40
N PHE A 107 -9.61 -5.49 15.75
CA PHE A 107 -9.65 -4.22 15.06
C PHE A 107 -9.32 -3.07 16.03
N SER A 108 -8.38 -2.21 15.63
CA SER A 108 -7.97 -1.06 16.42
C SER A 108 -7.41 0.02 15.51
N TRP A 109 -8.02 1.22 15.54
CA TRP A 109 -7.52 2.37 14.80
C TRP A 109 -6.11 2.77 15.22
N LEU A 110 -5.78 2.64 16.50
CA LEU A 110 -4.43 2.90 17.00
C LEU A 110 -3.40 1.95 16.39
N ARG A 111 -3.72 0.64 16.28
CA ARG A 111 -2.83 -0.34 15.64
C ARG A 111 -2.67 -0.07 14.15
N ILE A 112 -3.77 0.24 13.45
CA ILE A 112 -3.75 0.56 12.02
C ILE A 112 -2.92 1.82 11.77
N GLY A 113 -3.17 2.90 12.52
CA GLY A 113 -2.39 4.14 12.41
C GLY A 113 -0.91 3.92 12.73
N GLY A 114 -0.60 3.21 13.81
CA GLY A 114 0.77 2.85 14.17
C GLY A 114 1.49 2.05 13.07
N ALA A 115 0.86 1.00 12.56
CA ALA A 115 1.41 0.20 11.46
C ALA A 115 1.60 1.03 10.18
N THR A 116 0.69 1.97 9.91
CA THR A 116 0.75 2.88 8.74
C THR A 116 1.94 3.82 8.83
N VAL A 117 2.15 4.45 9.99
CA VAL A 117 3.31 5.33 10.22
C VAL A 117 4.60 4.52 10.19
N SER A 118 4.67 3.37 10.89
CA SER A 118 5.85 2.50 10.90
C SER A 118 6.20 1.99 9.50
N GLY A 119 5.22 1.52 8.72
CA GLY A 119 5.43 1.08 7.34
C GLY A 119 5.93 2.21 6.44
N THR A 120 5.36 3.42 6.59
CA THR A 120 5.80 4.60 5.83
C THR A 120 7.25 4.98 6.16
N LEU A 121 7.64 4.96 7.45
CA LEU A 121 9.01 5.25 7.86
C LEU A 121 10.01 4.20 7.37
N VAL A 122 9.67 2.91 7.47
CA VAL A 122 10.52 1.82 6.96
C VAL A 122 10.69 1.92 5.45
N PHE A 123 9.61 2.17 4.72
CA PHE A 123 9.66 2.40 3.28
C PHE A 123 10.54 3.60 2.93
N PHE A 124 10.37 4.72 3.62
CA PHE A 124 11.16 5.93 3.41
C PHE A 124 12.66 5.68 3.62
N LEU A 125 13.03 5.08 4.75
CA LEU A 125 14.42 4.78 5.07
C LEU A 125 15.04 3.84 4.02
N LEU A 126 14.34 2.75 3.67
CA LEU A 126 14.86 1.79 2.71
C LEU A 126 15.01 2.39 1.30
N THR A 127 14.00 3.10 0.82
CA THR A 127 14.01 3.61 -0.57
C THR A 127 15.00 4.74 -0.78
N ASN A 128 15.17 5.64 0.21
CA ASN A 128 16.16 6.70 0.12
C ASN A 128 17.59 6.17 0.33
N PHE A 129 17.76 5.14 1.17
CA PHE A 129 19.02 4.39 1.19
C PHE A 129 19.33 3.79 -0.18
N GLY A 130 18.32 3.22 -0.85
CA GLY A 130 18.46 2.67 -2.20
C GLY A 130 18.78 3.72 -3.27
N VAL A 131 18.25 4.94 -3.15
CA VAL A 131 18.59 6.08 -4.02
C VAL A 131 20.02 6.57 -3.76
N TRP A 132 20.50 6.48 -2.53
CA TRP A 132 21.89 6.81 -2.21
C TRP A 132 22.87 5.74 -2.70
N LEU A 133 22.58 4.45 -2.45
CA LEU A 133 23.52 3.36 -2.69
C LEU A 133 23.87 3.22 -4.18
N GLY A 134 25.15 3.42 -4.52
CA GLY A 134 25.65 3.29 -5.89
C GLY A 134 25.22 4.43 -6.83
N SER A 135 24.59 5.48 -6.31
CA SER A 135 24.20 6.66 -7.08
C SER A 135 25.37 7.61 -7.31
N SER A 136 25.38 8.24 -8.49
CA SER A 136 26.29 9.35 -8.82
C SER A 136 25.79 10.71 -8.33
N ILE A 137 24.53 10.81 -7.90
CA ILE A 137 23.90 12.05 -7.45
C ILE A 137 24.36 12.41 -6.03
N TYR A 138 24.50 11.39 -5.17
CA TYR A 138 24.90 11.56 -3.78
C TYR A 138 26.28 10.94 -3.53
N PRO A 139 27.20 11.63 -2.84
CA PRO A 139 28.47 11.04 -2.44
C PRO A 139 28.26 9.73 -1.67
N GLN A 140 29.08 8.72 -1.93
CA GLN A 140 29.05 7.42 -1.21
C GLN A 140 29.69 7.54 0.19
N SER A 141 29.16 8.46 0.99
CA SER A 141 29.58 8.78 2.36
C SER A 141 28.34 8.97 3.25
N GLY A 142 28.53 9.02 4.57
CA GLY A 142 27.45 9.31 5.52
C GLY A 142 26.77 10.66 5.26
N SER A 143 27.52 11.67 4.82
CA SER A 143 26.94 12.99 4.49
C SER A 143 26.06 12.93 3.23
N GLY A 144 26.44 12.13 2.22
CA GLY A 144 25.60 11.91 1.04
C GLY A 144 24.32 11.15 1.37
N LEU A 145 24.38 10.17 2.28
CA LEU A 145 23.19 9.47 2.76
C LEU A 145 22.22 10.41 3.49
N LEU A 146 22.73 11.26 4.37
CA LEU A 146 21.92 12.28 5.03
C LEU A 146 21.31 13.27 4.04
N ALA A 147 22.05 13.65 2.99
CA ALA A 147 21.53 14.51 1.93
C ALA A 147 20.37 13.83 1.15
N ALA A 148 20.48 12.54 0.85
CA ALA A 148 19.41 11.78 0.21
C ALA A 148 18.14 11.73 1.10
N TYR A 149 18.30 11.45 2.40
CA TYR A 149 17.16 11.50 3.34
C TYR A 149 16.55 12.89 3.46
N ALA A 150 17.37 13.94 3.54
CA ALA A 150 16.88 15.31 3.62
C ALA A 150 16.04 15.68 2.38
N ALA A 151 16.53 15.34 1.17
CA ALA A 151 15.80 15.53 -0.08
C ALA A 151 14.50 14.71 -0.14
N GLY A 152 14.47 13.56 0.53
CA GLY A 152 13.31 12.69 0.64
C GLY A 152 12.18 13.21 1.54
N LEU A 153 12.45 14.15 2.47
CA LEU A 153 11.48 14.54 3.51
C LEU A 153 10.12 15.03 3.00
N PRO A 154 10.01 15.84 1.93
CA PRO A 154 8.71 16.23 1.39
C PRO A 154 7.87 15.02 0.95
N PHE A 155 8.54 14.00 0.39
CA PHE A 155 7.90 12.77 -0.04
C PHE A 155 7.45 11.90 1.14
N LEU A 156 8.17 11.93 2.26
CA LEU A 156 7.75 11.24 3.49
C LEU A 156 6.41 11.79 3.99
N LEU A 157 6.26 13.12 4.03
CA LEU A 157 5.03 13.76 4.48
C LEU A 157 3.84 13.40 3.58
N ASN A 158 4.02 13.47 2.26
CA ASN A 158 2.98 13.08 1.30
C ASN A 158 2.64 11.59 1.40
N SER A 159 3.65 10.73 1.59
CA SER A 159 3.44 9.29 1.78
C SER A 159 2.65 9.01 3.05
N ALA A 160 2.98 9.68 4.15
CA ALA A 160 2.29 9.51 5.42
C ALA A 160 0.82 9.94 5.31
N ALA A 161 0.57 11.12 4.72
CA ALA A 161 -0.78 11.62 4.50
C ALA A 161 -1.61 10.69 3.60
N GLY A 162 -1.03 10.26 2.47
CA GLY A 162 -1.68 9.33 1.54
C GLY A 162 -1.97 7.99 2.18
N ASN A 163 -0.98 7.38 2.83
CA ASN A 163 -1.17 6.08 3.48
C ASN A 163 -2.20 6.14 4.62
N VAL A 164 -2.23 7.20 5.43
CA VAL A 164 -3.25 7.37 6.48
C VAL A 164 -4.65 7.52 5.86
N PHE A 165 -4.78 8.36 4.83
CA PHE A 165 -6.05 8.55 4.13
C PHE A 165 -6.58 7.23 3.54
N PHE A 166 -5.76 6.54 2.76
CA PHE A 166 -6.16 5.28 2.13
C PHE A 166 -6.31 4.13 3.13
N ALA A 167 -5.53 4.09 4.21
CA ALA A 167 -5.77 3.12 5.29
C ALA A 167 -7.12 3.35 5.95
N GLY A 168 -7.49 4.61 6.21
CA GLY A 168 -8.82 4.99 6.68
C GLY A 168 -9.93 4.48 5.77
N LEU A 169 -9.81 4.73 4.45
CA LEU A 169 -10.78 4.26 3.46
C LEU A 169 -10.86 2.73 3.37
N LEU A 170 -9.72 2.04 3.29
CA LEU A 170 -9.68 0.60 3.12
C LEU A 170 -10.18 -0.14 4.37
N PHE A 171 -9.60 0.14 5.54
CA PHE A 171 -10.00 -0.52 6.77
C PHE A 171 -11.39 -0.08 7.24
N GLY A 172 -11.74 1.20 7.10
CA GLY A 172 -13.06 1.73 7.43
C GLY A 172 -14.14 1.20 6.50
N GLY A 173 -13.92 1.26 5.20
CA GLY A 173 -14.86 0.74 4.19
C GLY A 173 -15.09 -0.76 4.35
N ALA A 174 -14.03 -1.55 4.56
CA ALA A 174 -14.16 -2.98 4.78
C ALA A 174 -14.94 -3.27 6.07
N ARG A 175 -14.73 -2.49 7.13
CA ARG A 175 -15.49 -2.63 8.37
C ARG A 175 -16.97 -2.28 8.18
N TYR A 176 -17.27 -1.18 7.51
CA TYR A 176 -18.65 -0.74 7.26
C TYR A 176 -19.42 -1.76 6.40
N LEU A 177 -18.83 -2.15 5.26
CA LEU A 177 -19.45 -3.09 4.33
C LEU A 177 -19.52 -4.52 4.86
N ALA A 178 -18.61 -4.90 5.78
CA ALA A 178 -18.69 -6.20 6.46
C ALA A 178 -19.64 -6.20 7.66
N ALA A 179 -19.95 -5.03 8.22
CA ALA A 179 -20.91 -4.85 9.30
C ALA A 179 -22.35 -4.75 8.81
N ASP A 180 -22.58 -4.53 7.51
CA ASP A 180 -23.91 -4.37 6.94
C ASP A 180 -24.71 -5.69 6.97
N PRO A 181 -25.79 -5.77 7.76
CA PRO A 181 -26.71 -6.88 7.75
C PRO A 181 -27.69 -6.72 6.57
N MET A 182 -27.19 -6.66 5.34
CA MET A 182 -27.99 -6.71 4.09
C MET A 182 -28.60 -8.12 3.91
N GLY A 183 -29.47 -8.47 4.86
CA GLY A 183 -30.10 -9.77 5.09
C GLY A 183 -30.91 -9.83 6.40
N ALA A 184 -30.84 -8.81 7.28
CA ALA A 184 -31.72 -8.72 8.45
C ALA A 184 -33.16 -8.32 8.07
N GLY A 185 -33.36 -7.54 7.00
CA GLY A 185 -34.70 -7.13 6.54
C GLY A 185 -35.52 -8.23 5.84
N ALA A 186 -34.92 -9.38 5.53
CA ALA A 186 -35.60 -10.49 4.84
C ALA A 186 -36.09 -11.60 5.78
N ARG A 187 -35.75 -11.55 7.08
CA ARG A 187 -36.11 -12.59 8.06
C ARG A 187 -37.28 -12.23 8.98
N GLU A 188 -37.85 -11.03 8.84
CA GLU A 188 -39.08 -10.64 9.57
C GLU A 188 -40.36 -10.81 8.72
N ARG A 189 -40.26 -11.42 7.53
CA ARG A 189 -41.42 -11.71 6.66
C ARG A 189 -41.44 -13.16 6.17
N ALA A 190 -41.23 -14.10 7.08
CA ALA A 190 -41.49 -15.53 6.88
C ALA A 190 -42.24 -16.09 8.08
#